data_AF-A0A946ZGC5-F1
#
_entry.id   AF-A0A946ZGC5-F1
#
_cell.length_a   1.000
_cell.length_b   1.000
_cell.length_c   1.000
_cell.angle_alpha   90.00
_cell.angle_beta   90.00
_cell.angle_gamma   90.00
#
_symmetry.space_group_name_H-M   'P 1'
#
loop_
_entity.id
_entity.type
_entity.pdbx_description
1 polymer ?
#
loop_
_entity_poly.entity_id
_entity_poly.type
_entity_poly.pdbx_seq_one_letter_code
_entity_poly.pdbx_strand_id
1 'polypeptide(L)' 'MKDKRILYVSSEVVPYLPETEISSMSFEAPRMVNKQGGQIRIFMPRYGNINERRHQLHEVIRLSG' A
#
# COMPACT_ATOMS: atom_id res chain seq x y z
N MET A 1 -2.14 -18.91 -2.04
CA MET A 1 -1.74 -17.53 -2.36
C MET A 1 -0.24 -17.39 -2.63
N LYS A 2 0.57 -18.35 -2.17
CA LYS A 2 2.01 -18.42 -2.40
C LYS A 2 2.41 -18.02 -3.82
N ASP A 3 3.31 -17.05 -3.92
CA ASP A 3 3.92 -16.52 -5.14
C ASP A 3 2.97 -15.79 -6.12
N LYS A 4 1.69 -15.62 -5.77
CA LYS A 4 0.80 -14.77 -6.55
C LYS A 4 1.21 -13.30 -6.40
N ARG A 5 1.37 -12.61 -7.53
CA ARG A 5 1.63 -11.17 -7.60
C ARG A 5 0.31 -10.41 -7.64
N ILE A 6 0.06 -9.60 -6.63
CA ILE A 6 -1.22 -8.89 -6.45
C ILE A 6 -0.92 -7.39 -6.33
N LEU A 7 -1.57 -6.60 -7.19
CA LEU A 7 -1.53 -5.14 -7.16
C LEU A 7 -2.82 -4.62 -6.51
N TYR A 8 -2.67 -3.96 -5.37
CA TYR A 8 -3.76 -3.25 -4.72
C TYR A 8 -3.80 -1.82 -5.22
N VAL A 9 -4.93 -1.42 -5.78
CA VAL A 9 -5.18 -0.04 -6.21
C VAL A 9 -6.18 0.57 -5.23
N SER A 10 -5.79 1.64 -4.56
CA SER A 10 -6.68 2.37 -3.66
C SER A 10 -6.46 3.87 -3.76
N SER A 11 -7.52 4.63 -3.51
CA SER A 11 -7.44 6.07 -3.32
C SER A 11 -6.83 6.42 -1.96
N GLU A 12 -6.99 5.59 -0.93
CA GLU A 12 -6.59 5.92 0.44
C GLU A 12 -5.93 4.76 1.16
N VAL A 13 -4.86 5.02 1.93
CA VAL A 13 -4.11 4.00 2.69
C VAL A 13 -3.52 4.59 3.98
N VAL A 14 -3.75 3.93 5.11
CA VAL A 14 -3.08 4.25 6.40
C VAL A 14 -1.62 3.74 6.37
N PRO A 15 -0.63 4.50 6.89
CA PRO A 15 -0.73 5.77 7.62
C PRO A 15 -0.47 7.01 6.74
N TYR A 16 -0.64 6.92 5.42
CA TYR A 16 -0.31 8.01 4.49
C TYR A 16 -1.41 9.05 4.37
N LEU A 17 -2.65 8.64 4.66
CA LEU A 17 -3.83 9.50 4.74
C LEU A 17 -4.55 9.30 6.08
N PRO A 18 -5.47 10.20 6.45
CA PRO A 18 -6.29 10.05 7.65
C PRO A 18 -7.02 8.71 7.71
N GLU A 19 -7.26 8.23 8.91
CA GLU A 19 -7.96 6.97 9.13
C GLU A 19 -9.45 7.09 8.79
N THR A 20 -9.83 6.42 7.72
CA THR A 20 -11.18 6.14 7.24
C THR A 20 -11.36 4.63 7.09
N GLU A 21 -12.60 4.14 7.05
CA GLU A 21 -12.89 2.71 6.82
C GLU A 21 -12.20 2.17 5.55
N ILE A 22 -12.20 2.97 4.48
CA ILE A 22 -11.55 2.63 3.20
C ILE A 22 -10.03 2.56 3.38
N SER A 23 -9.42 3.55 4.03
CA SER A 23 -7.97 3.61 4.21
C SER A 23 -7.43 2.47 5.08
N SER A 24 -8.20 2.05 6.11
CA SER A 24 -7.86 0.94 6.99
C SER A 24 -7.99 -0.39 6.26
N MET A 25 -9.10 -0.61 5.55
CA MET A 25 -9.29 -1.82 4.74
C MET A 25 -8.21 -1.95 3.64
N SER A 26 -7.83 -0.83 3.02
CA SER A 26 -6.79 -0.77 1.98
C SER A 26 -5.39 -1.12 2.49
N PHE A 27 -5.17 -1.06 3.81
CA PHE A 27 -3.95 -1.53 4.44
C PHE A 27 -4.08 -3.00 4.91
N GLU A 28 -5.21 -3.36 5.51
CA GLU A 28 -5.44 -4.69 6.07
C GLU A 28 -5.51 -5.80 5.02
N ALA A 29 -6.21 -5.57 3.90
CA ALA A 29 -6.35 -6.57 2.85
C ALA A 29 -5.00 -6.99 2.24
N PRO A 30 -4.11 -6.08 1.80
CA PRO A 30 -2.76 -6.46 1.37
C PRO A 30 -1.96 -7.16 2.46
N ARG A 31 -2.07 -6.71 3.72
CA ARG A 31 -1.37 -7.32 4.85
C ARG A 31 -1.79 -8.77 5.07
N MET A 32 -3.09 -9.08 4.96
CA MET A 32 -3.60 -10.45 5.05
C MET A 32 -3.06 -11.33 3.92
N VAL A 33 -3.04 -10.81 2.70
CA VAL A 33 -2.51 -11.52 1.52
C VAL A 33 -1.02 -11.79 1.63
N ASN A 34 -0.26 -10.83 2.12
CA ASN A 34 1.18 -10.99 2.35
C ASN A 34 1.46 -12.07 3.41
N LYS A 35 0.69 -12.12 4.50
CA LYS A 35 0.78 -13.19 5.51
C LYS A 35 0.52 -14.59 4.94
N GLN A 36 -0.26 -14.69 3.86
CA GLN A 36 -0.52 -15.97 3.17
C GLN A 36 0.52 -16.30 2.08
N GLY A 37 1.65 -15.57 2.04
CA GLY A 37 2.74 -15.76 1.08
C GLY A 37 2.51 -15.13 -0.29
N GLY A 38 1.53 -14.24 -0.42
CA GLY A 38 1.33 -13.44 -1.63
C GLY A 38 2.35 -12.30 -1.74
N GLN A 39 2.82 -12.02 -2.96
CA GLN A 39 3.64 -10.85 -3.25
C GLN A 39 2.71 -9.66 -3.53
N ILE A 40 2.76 -8.65 -2.66
CA ILE A 40 1.87 -7.49 -2.75
C ILE A 40 2.60 -6.26 -3.27
N ARG A 41 1.86 -5.43 -4.00
CA ARG A 41 2.24 -4.04 -4.31
C ARG A 41 1.04 -3.15 -4.07
N ILE A 42 1.27 -1.93 -3.60
CA ILE A 42 0.22 -0.94 -3.38
C ILE A 42 0.45 0.22 -4.36
N PHE A 43 -0.59 0.57 -5.09
CA PHE A 43 -0.64 1.73 -5.96
C PHE A 43 -1.69 2.69 -5.44
N MET A 44 -1.27 3.90 -5.11
CA MET A 44 -2.15 4.95 -4.65
C MET A 44 -1.69 6.31 -5.16
N PRO A 45 -2.61 7.27 -5.37
CA PRO A 45 -2.25 8.65 -5.65
C PRO A 45 -1.42 9.25 -4.50
N ARG A 46 -0.49 10.14 -4.85
CA ARG A 46 0.29 10.90 -3.87
C ARG A 46 -0.39 12.23 -3.58
N TYR A 47 -1.28 12.28 -2.59
CA TYR A 47 -1.94 13.53 -2.17
C TYR A 47 -1.08 14.44 -1.27
N GLY A 48 0.09 13.97 -0.84
CA GLY A 48 0.97 14.75 0.04
C GLY A 48 2.40 14.21 0.12
N ASN A 49 3.14 14.67 1.14
CA ASN A 49 4.50 14.21 1.38
C ASN A 49 4.49 12.93 2.21
N ILE A 50 4.89 11.83 1.57
CA ILE A 50 5.06 10.54 2.23
C ILE A 50 6.53 10.40 2.66
N ASN A 51 6.76 10.19 3.95
CA ASN A 51 8.09 9.98 4.49
C ASN A 51 8.48 8.49 4.36
N GLU A 52 9.29 8.19 3.33
CA GLU A 52 9.73 6.83 3.02
C GLU A 52 10.62 6.23 4.13
N ARG A 53 11.47 7.04 4.77
CA ARG A 53 12.36 6.59 5.86
C ARG A 53 11.57 6.22 7.12
N ARG A 54 10.62 7.07 7.52
CA ARG A 54 9.79 6.83 8.72
C ARG A 54 8.97 5.54 8.57
N HIS A 55 8.45 5.29 7.37
CA HIS A 55 7.55 4.16 7.11
C HIS A 55 8.26 2.93 6.53
N GLN A 56 9.61 2.92 6.49
CA GLN A 56 10.42 1.82 5.99
C GLN A 56 9.95 1.33 4.60
N LEU A 57 9.59 2.28 3.75
CA LEU A 57 9.16 1.98 2.39
C LEU A 57 10.39 1.63 1.54
N HIS A 58 10.44 0.39 1.08
CA HIS A 58 11.45 -0.13 0.16
C HIS A 58 10.77 -0.45 -1.19
N GLU A 59 11.52 -0.39 -2.29
CA GLU A 59 11.02 -0.63 -3.66
C GLU A 59 9.91 0.34 -4.14
N VAL A 60 10.00 1.61 -3.76
CA VAL A 60 9.05 2.65 -4.17
C VAL A 60 9.32 3.11 -5.61
N ILE A 61 8.29 3.04 -6.46
CA ILE A 61 8.30 3.63 -7.80
C ILE A 61 7.39 4.86 -7.79
N ARG A 62 7.94 6.02 -8.18
CA ARG A 62 7.14 7.23 -8.40
C ARG A 62 6.81 7.29 -9.90
N LEU A 63 5.53 7.28 -10.23
CA LEU A 63 5.11 7.55 -11.61
C LEU A 63 5.08 9.07 -11.82
N SER A 64 5.96 9.57 -12.69
CA SER A 64 5.82 10.89 -13.29
C SER A 64 4.90 10.77 -14.50
N GLY A 65 3.97 11.72 -14.64
CA GLY A 65 3.29 11.95 -15.92
C GLY A 65 4.24 12.53 -16.94
#